data_AF-H9NM92-F1
#
_entry.id   AF-H9NM92-F1
#
_cell.length_a   1.000
_cell.length_b   1.000
_cell.length_c   1.000
_cell.angle_alpha   90.00
_cell.angle_beta   90.00
_cell.angle_gamma   90.00
#
_symmetry.space_group_name_H-M   'P 1'
#
loop_
_entity.id
_entity.type
_entity.pdbx_description
1 polymer ?
#
loop_
_entity_poly.entity_id
_entity_poly.type
_entity_poly.pdbx_seq_one_letter_code
_entity_poly.pdbx_strand_id
1 'polypeptide(L)'
;QTQIGGQSLDINKMDADVIEQIHQMGGLDLVMPQAFAETDCGALSKTGRNLVEFNLTGESVKLPIMGGKTYNAMTFSGQVPGPTLRVTQGDVVKMTLTIPSDEVTGHGNDMHASQMSAGNFESINPGESKTYCYIAQSAGVFKYHCSGVKLIGMDQHVLSGMYGIAIVDPADGYKKLMVEKTSGSGKIDRKFYDADALEFQIQYNQLYLTPEGNYDAGAMFQHHNTATVVNGMQFGYVPNMLHNILVKGDANKNIFVAQPWNGIELKQYQSQLLFVENNQHVRIFAENHGNEPVFFHIVGEILDRVTQGNRVQSAATETWLLGGSQNMIVDIVFD
;
A
#
# COMPACT_ATOMS: atom_id res chain seq x y z
N GLN A 1 11.67 -16.19 25.43
CA GLN A 1 12.91 -15.90 24.69
C GLN A 1 13.02 -16.92 23.57
N THR A 2 12.56 -16.55 22.38
CA THR A 2 12.68 -17.37 21.17
C THR A 2 13.44 -16.54 20.16
N GLN A 3 14.71 -16.28 20.46
CA GLN A 3 15.64 -15.75 19.47
C GLN A 3 16.26 -16.95 18.76
N ILE A 4 15.93 -17.10 17.47
CA ILE A 4 16.66 -18.00 16.58
C ILE A 4 17.88 -17.22 16.11
N GLY A 5 19.06 -17.58 16.63
CA GLY A 5 20.31 -17.06 16.11
C GLY A 5 20.59 -17.70 14.75
N GLY A 6 20.67 -16.88 13.70
CA GLY A 6 21.14 -17.34 12.39
C GLY A 6 22.67 -17.47 12.39
N GLN A 7 23.17 -18.65 12.04
CA GLN A 7 24.56 -18.83 11.63
C GLN A 7 24.58 -19.11 10.12
N SER A 8 25.44 -18.40 9.39
CA SER A 8 25.74 -18.76 8.00
C SER A 8 26.78 -19.89 7.99
N LEU A 9 26.48 -20.98 7.31
CA LEU A 9 27.42 -22.06 7.03
C LEU A 9 27.78 -22.07 5.55
N ASP A 10 29.08 -22.13 5.27
CA ASP A 10 29.62 -22.23 3.92
C ASP A 10 29.51 -23.69 3.44
N ILE A 11 28.43 -23.96 2.71
CA ILE A 11 28.04 -25.27 2.18
C ILE A 11 29.12 -25.91 1.30
N ASN A 12 30.01 -25.13 0.71
CA ASN A 12 31.11 -25.65 -0.11
C ASN A 12 32.25 -26.27 0.72
N LYS A 13 32.21 -26.13 2.05
CA LYS A 13 33.19 -26.70 3.00
C LYS A 13 32.62 -27.84 3.85
N MET A 14 31.35 -28.20 3.62
CA MET A 14 30.69 -29.26 4.36
C MET A 14 30.89 -30.60 3.66
N ASP A 15 31.01 -31.66 4.47
CA ASP A 15 31.15 -33.03 3.97
C ASP A 15 29.90 -33.44 3.19
N ALA A 16 30.09 -34.10 2.05
CA ALA A 16 29.01 -34.50 1.14
C ALA A 16 27.99 -35.42 1.84
N ASP A 17 28.46 -36.25 2.78
CA ASP A 17 27.61 -37.15 3.58
C ASP A 17 26.65 -36.39 4.51
N VAL A 18 27.02 -35.20 4.99
CA VAL A 18 26.17 -34.37 5.85
C VAL A 18 25.05 -33.72 5.03
N ILE A 19 25.34 -33.29 3.80
CA ILE A 19 24.32 -32.74 2.88
C ILE A 19 23.32 -33.83 2.48
N GLU A 20 23.81 -35.03 2.19
CA GLU A 20 22.98 -36.19 1.88
C GLU A 20 22.05 -36.54 3.06
N GLN A 21 22.56 -36.53 4.29
CA GLN A 21 21.74 -36.74 5.50
C GLN A 21 20.69 -35.65 5.68
N ILE A 22 21.01 -34.37 5.44
CA ILE A 22 20.04 -33.26 5.51
C ILE A 22 18.93 -33.41 4.46
N HIS A 23 19.27 -33.83 3.24
CA HIS A 23 18.26 -34.13 2.22
C HIS A 23 17.40 -35.34 2.59
N GLN A 24 17.98 -36.35 3.24
CA GLN A 24 17.27 -37.55 3.72
C GLN A 24 16.45 -37.32 5.00
N MET A 25 16.64 -36.20 5.71
CA MET A 25 15.85 -35.86 6.91
C MET A 25 14.36 -35.63 6.60
N GLY A 26 13.97 -35.57 5.32
CA GLY A 26 12.57 -35.54 4.93
C GLY A 26 11.85 -34.34 5.55
N GLY A 27 12.41 -33.15 5.35
CA GLY A 27 11.78 -31.90 5.76
C GLY A 27 10.35 -31.79 5.22
N LEU A 28 9.55 -30.89 5.80
CA LEU A 28 8.18 -30.65 5.34
C LEU A 28 8.21 -30.24 3.86
N ASP A 29 7.85 -31.18 2.98
CA ASP A 29 7.71 -30.93 1.55
C ASP A 29 6.33 -30.31 1.30
N LEU A 30 6.19 -29.04 1.69
CA LEU A 30 4.99 -28.22 1.47
C LEU A 30 4.92 -27.73 0.02
N VAL A 31 5.19 -28.62 -0.94
CA VAL A 31 5.11 -28.32 -2.37
C VAL A 31 3.64 -28.26 -2.74
N MET A 32 3.11 -27.04 -2.72
CA MET A 32 1.89 -26.74 -3.47
C MET A 32 2.23 -26.95 -4.96
N PRO A 33 1.57 -27.86 -5.69
CA PRO A 33 1.73 -27.92 -7.14
C PRO A 33 1.42 -26.53 -7.69
N GLN A 34 2.25 -26.07 -8.63
CA GLN A 34 2.25 -24.72 -9.19
C GLN A 34 0.81 -24.23 -9.38
N ALA A 35 0.38 -23.30 -8.54
CA ALA A 35 -0.99 -22.82 -8.56
C ALA A 35 -1.28 -22.24 -9.95
N PHE A 36 -2.33 -22.77 -10.58
CA PHE A 36 -2.67 -22.64 -12.00
C PHE A 36 -3.16 -21.24 -12.40
N ALA A 37 -2.32 -20.21 -12.24
CA ALA A 37 -2.54 -18.95 -12.93
C ALA A 37 -1.89 -19.06 -14.32
N GLU A 38 -2.71 -19.02 -15.38
CA GLU A 38 -2.21 -18.75 -16.73
C GLU A 38 -1.56 -17.36 -16.69
N THR A 39 -0.24 -17.27 -16.93
CA THR A 39 0.52 -16.01 -16.88
C THR A 39 1.00 -15.57 -18.27
N ASP A 40 0.79 -16.38 -19.31
CA ASP A 40 1.19 -16.03 -20.66
C ASP A 40 0.31 -14.88 -21.19
N CYS A 41 0.93 -13.73 -21.43
CA CYS A 41 0.23 -12.56 -21.97
C CYS A 41 -0.41 -12.83 -23.34
N GLY A 42 0.17 -13.70 -24.16
CA GLY A 42 -0.35 -14.08 -25.47
C GLY A 42 -1.62 -14.93 -25.39
N ALA A 43 -1.71 -15.82 -24.39
CA ALA A 43 -2.88 -16.61 -24.07
C ALA A 43 -3.97 -15.73 -23.45
N LEU A 44 -3.62 -14.93 -22.44
CA LEU A 44 -4.56 -14.08 -21.71
C LEU A 44 -5.20 -13.01 -22.61
N SER A 45 -4.44 -12.40 -23.51
CA SER A 45 -4.98 -11.42 -24.47
C SER A 45 -6.01 -12.00 -25.44
N LYS A 46 -6.03 -13.33 -25.65
CA LYS A 46 -6.99 -14.03 -26.52
C LYS A 46 -8.26 -14.50 -25.81
N THR A 47 -8.36 -14.27 -24.49
CA THR A 47 -9.52 -14.73 -23.69
C THR A 47 -10.78 -13.90 -23.91
N GLY A 48 -10.69 -12.75 -24.58
CA GLY A 48 -11.79 -11.79 -24.71
C GLY A 48 -12.07 -10.96 -23.45
N ARG A 49 -11.27 -11.13 -22.39
CA ARG A 49 -11.29 -10.27 -21.20
C ARG A 49 -10.75 -8.88 -21.54
N ASN A 50 -11.21 -7.88 -20.79
CA ASN A 50 -10.63 -6.54 -20.88
C ASN A 50 -9.16 -6.57 -20.43
N LEU A 51 -8.28 -5.97 -21.22
CA LEU A 51 -6.84 -5.90 -20.96
C LEU A 51 -6.50 -4.50 -20.46
N VAL A 52 -5.94 -4.42 -19.26
CA VAL A 52 -5.47 -3.18 -18.66
C VAL A 52 -3.95 -3.20 -18.58
N GLU A 53 -3.30 -2.27 -19.26
CA GLU A 53 -1.85 -2.09 -19.19
C GLU A 53 -1.49 -1.25 -17.96
N PHE A 54 -0.48 -1.71 -17.21
CA PHE A 54 0.02 -1.03 -16.02
C PHE A 54 1.53 -0.93 -16.11
N ASN A 55 2.01 0.24 -16.54
CA ASN A 55 3.42 0.50 -16.80
C ASN A 55 4.01 1.29 -15.63
N LEU A 56 5.06 0.76 -15.03
CA LEU A 56 5.78 1.37 -13.92
C LEU A 56 7.26 1.56 -14.28
N THR A 57 7.84 2.64 -13.76
CA THR A 57 9.28 2.89 -13.83
C THR A 57 9.89 2.76 -12.44
N GLY A 58 10.88 1.89 -12.25
CA GLY A 58 11.62 1.81 -10.99
C GLY A 58 12.72 2.87 -10.98
N GLU A 59 12.61 3.88 -10.12
CA GLU A 59 13.58 4.99 -10.08
C GLU A 59 13.76 5.56 -8.67
N SER A 60 14.97 6.03 -8.38
CA SER A 60 15.33 6.69 -7.13
C SER A 60 15.16 8.21 -7.24
N VAL A 61 14.45 8.82 -6.28
CA VAL A 61 14.24 10.28 -6.24
C VAL A 61 14.44 10.83 -4.83
N LYS A 62 14.77 12.11 -4.71
CA LYS A 62 14.81 12.79 -3.41
C LYS A 62 13.47 13.43 -3.11
N LEU A 63 12.84 13.03 -2.02
CA LEU A 63 11.57 13.57 -1.57
C LEU A 63 11.74 14.42 -0.31
N PRO A 64 10.99 15.53 -0.16
CA PRO A 64 11.03 16.32 1.05
C PRO A 64 10.43 15.56 2.24
N ILE A 65 10.98 15.82 3.42
CA ILE A 65 10.45 15.37 4.71
C ILE A 65 10.36 16.58 5.65
N MET A 66 9.66 16.46 6.78
CA MET A 66 9.51 17.60 7.69
C MET A 66 10.85 18.20 8.15
N GLY A 67 10.83 19.50 8.42
CA GLY A 67 12.00 20.23 8.93
C GLY A 67 12.98 20.67 7.83
N GLY A 68 12.53 20.76 6.58
CA GLY A 68 13.34 21.23 5.45
C GLY A 68 14.40 20.22 4.98
N LYS A 69 14.26 18.96 5.39
CA LYS A 69 15.16 17.87 4.99
C LYS A 69 14.61 17.13 3.77
N THR A 70 15.42 16.27 3.19
CA THR A 70 15.01 15.32 2.14
C THR A 70 15.40 13.91 2.53
N TYR A 71 14.74 12.91 1.97
CA TYR A 71 15.17 11.52 2.04
C TYR A 71 15.31 10.93 0.63
N ASN A 72 16.17 9.92 0.52
CA ASN A 72 16.40 9.19 -0.73
C ASN A 72 15.34 8.09 -0.85
N ALA A 73 14.31 8.35 -1.66
CA ALA A 73 13.23 7.42 -1.91
C ALA A 73 13.56 6.51 -3.09
N MET A 74 13.16 5.25 -2.99
CA MET A 74 13.02 4.37 -4.17
C MET A 74 11.54 4.34 -4.52
N THR A 75 11.20 4.52 -5.79
CA THR A 75 9.81 4.80 -6.19
C THR A 75 9.37 3.94 -7.36
N PHE A 76 8.06 3.85 -7.52
CA PHE A 76 7.46 3.50 -8.80
C PHE A 76 6.95 4.79 -9.45
N SER A 77 7.53 5.15 -10.60
CA SER A 77 7.17 6.27 -11.46
C SER A 77 7.28 7.64 -10.75
N GLY A 78 8.34 7.83 -9.97
CA GLY A 78 8.72 9.13 -9.40
C GLY A 78 7.85 9.62 -8.24
N GLN A 79 6.94 8.78 -7.72
CA GLN A 79 6.04 9.15 -6.63
C GLN A 79 5.96 8.08 -5.53
N VAL A 80 5.60 8.52 -4.33
CA VAL A 80 5.31 7.67 -3.17
C VAL A 80 3.96 8.11 -2.60
N PRO A 81 2.94 7.24 -2.55
CA PRO A 81 2.92 5.88 -3.09
C PRO A 81 3.03 5.88 -4.62
N GLY A 82 3.37 4.74 -5.21
CA GLY A 82 3.33 4.52 -6.65
C GLY A 82 1.91 4.67 -7.23
N PRO A 83 1.78 4.72 -8.57
CA PRO A 83 0.49 4.86 -9.25
C PRO A 83 -0.54 3.80 -8.85
N THR A 84 -1.78 4.21 -8.61
CA THR A 84 -2.85 3.25 -8.31
C THR A 84 -3.25 2.46 -9.55
N LEU A 85 -3.22 1.14 -9.46
CA LEU A 85 -3.90 0.28 -10.43
C LEU A 85 -5.38 0.18 -10.04
N ARG A 86 -6.30 0.43 -10.97
CA ARG A 86 -7.73 0.14 -10.77
C ARG A 86 -8.29 -0.65 -11.94
N VAL A 87 -8.87 -1.80 -11.64
CA VAL A 87 -9.42 -2.75 -12.62
C VAL A 87 -10.71 -3.37 -12.11
N THR A 88 -11.48 -4.02 -12.98
CA THR A 88 -12.63 -4.82 -12.57
C THR A 88 -12.21 -6.28 -12.39
N GLN A 89 -12.85 -6.98 -11.44
CA GLN A 89 -12.64 -8.40 -11.21
C GLN A 89 -12.84 -9.19 -12.52
N GLY A 90 -11.83 -9.96 -12.90
CA GLY A 90 -11.80 -10.71 -14.15
C GLY A 90 -11.07 -10.03 -15.31
N ASP A 91 -10.66 -8.76 -15.17
CA ASP A 91 -9.76 -8.11 -16.11
C ASP A 91 -8.40 -8.80 -16.15
N VAL A 92 -7.74 -8.74 -17.30
CA VAL A 92 -6.33 -9.10 -17.45
C VAL A 92 -5.49 -7.86 -17.21
N VAL A 93 -4.55 -7.95 -16.28
CA VAL A 93 -3.55 -6.90 -16.06
C VAL A 93 -2.27 -7.30 -16.78
N LYS A 94 -1.75 -6.42 -17.62
CA LYS A 94 -0.41 -6.51 -18.21
C LYS A 94 0.49 -5.53 -17.48
N MET A 95 1.26 -6.04 -16.53
CA MET A 95 2.20 -5.24 -15.75
C MET A 95 3.54 -5.21 -16.47
N THR A 96 4.05 -4.01 -16.75
CA THR A 96 5.41 -3.81 -17.25
C THR A 96 6.19 -2.94 -16.28
N LEU A 97 7.31 -3.46 -15.77
CA LEU A 97 8.30 -2.69 -15.02
C LEU A 97 9.49 -2.38 -15.93
N THR A 98 9.89 -1.11 -15.97
CA THR A 98 11.10 -0.65 -16.64
C THR A 98 12.04 -0.01 -15.62
N ILE A 99 13.33 -0.32 -15.70
CA ILE A 99 14.35 0.38 -14.90
C ILE A 99 15.23 1.19 -15.85
N PRO A 100 15.32 2.52 -15.68
CA PRO A 100 16.22 3.36 -16.46
C PRO A 100 17.68 2.87 -16.39
N SER A 101 18.47 3.11 -17.44
CA SER A 101 19.87 2.67 -17.50
C SER A 101 20.80 3.42 -16.55
N ASP A 102 20.37 4.59 -16.10
CA ASP A 102 21.08 5.46 -15.15
C ASP A 102 20.66 5.23 -13.69
N GLU A 103 19.71 4.33 -13.43
CA GLU A 103 19.38 3.89 -12.07
C GLU A 103 20.51 3.03 -11.50
N VAL A 104 20.72 3.12 -10.18
CA VAL A 104 21.83 2.42 -9.52
C VAL A 104 21.45 1.04 -9.01
N THR A 105 20.16 0.77 -8.86
CA THR A 105 19.64 -0.41 -8.17
C THR A 105 18.64 -1.16 -9.04
N GLY A 106 18.70 -2.49 -9.04
CA GLY A 106 17.69 -3.34 -9.65
C GLY A 106 16.40 -3.36 -8.83
N HIS A 107 15.27 -3.56 -9.51
CA HIS A 107 13.95 -3.56 -8.92
C HIS A 107 13.08 -4.68 -9.49
N GLY A 108 12.19 -5.19 -8.64
CA GLY A 108 11.10 -6.08 -9.04
C GLY A 108 9.75 -5.45 -8.77
N ASN A 109 8.67 -6.16 -9.10
CA ASN A 109 7.32 -5.73 -8.78
C ASN A 109 6.45 -6.96 -8.48
N ASP A 110 6.01 -7.04 -7.22
CA ASP A 110 5.09 -8.05 -6.70
C ASP A 110 3.70 -7.41 -6.57
N MET A 111 2.73 -7.97 -7.32
CA MET A 111 1.33 -7.56 -7.30
C MET A 111 0.52 -8.58 -6.51
N HIS A 112 0.03 -8.23 -5.31
CA HIS A 112 -0.71 -9.21 -4.50
C HIS A 112 -2.05 -9.62 -5.12
N ALA A 113 -2.60 -8.80 -6.03
CA ALA A 113 -3.80 -9.12 -6.80
C ALA A 113 -3.60 -10.25 -7.84
N SER A 114 -2.35 -10.68 -8.10
CA SER A 114 -2.01 -11.52 -9.25
C SER A 114 -2.03 -13.04 -9.03
N GLN A 115 -2.03 -13.50 -7.76
CA GLN A 115 -2.09 -14.93 -7.39
C GLN A 115 -1.15 -15.84 -8.21
N MET A 116 0.08 -15.38 -8.50
CA MET A 116 1.08 -16.13 -9.27
C MET A 116 2.33 -16.43 -8.44
N SER A 117 3.22 -17.28 -8.97
CA SER A 117 4.46 -17.64 -8.29
C SER A 117 5.46 -16.47 -8.24
N ALA A 118 6.21 -16.39 -7.13
CA ALA A 118 7.19 -15.32 -6.88
C ALA A 118 8.30 -15.20 -7.95
N GLY A 119 8.57 -16.25 -8.73
CA GLY A 119 9.53 -16.21 -9.85
C GLY A 119 9.14 -15.19 -10.94
N ASN A 120 7.85 -14.87 -11.08
CA ASN A 120 7.40 -13.83 -11.99
C ASN A 120 7.79 -12.42 -11.52
N PHE A 121 8.03 -12.23 -10.22
CA PHE A 121 8.34 -10.93 -9.62
C PHE A 121 9.84 -10.68 -9.45
N GLU A 122 10.71 -11.57 -9.94
CA GLU A 122 12.17 -11.38 -9.87
C GLU A 122 12.59 -10.00 -10.36
N SER A 123 13.57 -9.42 -9.66
CA SER A 123 14.18 -8.16 -10.02
C SER A 123 14.80 -8.21 -11.42
N ILE A 124 14.76 -7.05 -12.10
CA ILE A 124 15.54 -6.77 -13.30
C ILE A 124 16.63 -5.74 -13.00
N ASN A 125 17.60 -5.63 -13.90
CA ASN A 125 18.72 -4.70 -13.78
C ASN A 125 18.40 -3.33 -14.40
N PRO A 126 19.18 -2.29 -14.09
CA PRO A 126 19.15 -1.03 -14.82
C PRO A 126 19.27 -1.23 -16.34
N GLY A 127 18.40 -0.54 -17.09
CA GLY A 127 18.30 -0.66 -18.55
C GLY A 127 17.39 -1.80 -19.05
N GLU A 128 16.84 -2.62 -18.15
CA GLU A 128 15.97 -3.74 -18.52
C GLU A 128 14.48 -3.39 -18.35
N SER A 129 13.63 -4.24 -18.96
CA SER A 129 12.18 -4.21 -18.74
C SER A 129 11.64 -5.62 -18.62
N LYS A 130 10.65 -5.82 -17.76
CA LYS A 130 9.97 -7.09 -17.56
C LYS A 130 8.48 -6.91 -17.64
N THR A 131 7.81 -7.82 -18.34
CA THR A 131 6.35 -7.85 -18.45
C THR A 131 5.83 -9.20 -17.99
N TYR A 132 4.74 -9.19 -17.25
CA TYR A 132 3.94 -10.37 -16.97
C TYR A 132 2.45 -10.02 -16.97
N CYS A 133 1.61 -11.04 -17.11
CA CYS A 133 0.16 -10.87 -17.12
C CYS A 133 -0.51 -11.76 -16.07
N TYR A 134 -1.64 -11.28 -15.55
CA TYR A 134 -2.51 -12.05 -14.67
C TYR A 134 -3.96 -11.66 -14.82
N ILE A 135 -4.87 -12.51 -14.37
CA ILE A 135 -6.28 -12.17 -14.22
C ILE A 135 -6.49 -11.67 -12.79
N ALA A 136 -7.09 -10.48 -12.62
CA ALA A 136 -7.47 -9.95 -11.31
C ALA A 136 -8.69 -10.71 -10.78
N GLN A 137 -8.48 -11.88 -10.17
CA GLN A 137 -9.56 -12.82 -9.84
C GLN A 137 -10.36 -12.43 -8.59
N SER A 138 -9.75 -11.71 -7.64
CA SER A 138 -10.36 -11.38 -6.35
C SER A 138 -10.62 -9.89 -6.25
N ALA A 139 -11.86 -9.51 -5.95
CA ALA A 139 -12.21 -8.14 -5.65
C ALA A 139 -11.67 -7.70 -4.28
N GLY A 140 -11.28 -6.43 -4.18
CA GLY A 140 -10.72 -5.84 -2.97
C GLY A 140 -9.69 -4.76 -3.26
N VAL A 141 -8.94 -4.37 -2.24
CA VAL A 141 -7.73 -3.56 -2.36
C VAL A 141 -6.54 -4.42 -1.97
N PHE A 142 -5.45 -4.29 -2.72
CA PHE A 142 -4.27 -5.12 -2.55
C PHE A 142 -3.02 -4.25 -2.64
N LYS A 143 -2.04 -4.51 -1.79
CA LYS A 143 -0.70 -3.96 -1.95
C LYS A 143 -0.07 -4.43 -3.27
N TYR A 144 0.73 -3.58 -3.86
CA TYR A 144 1.85 -4.00 -4.68
C TYR A 144 3.12 -3.30 -4.21
N HIS A 145 4.27 -3.94 -4.40
CA HIS A 145 5.53 -3.41 -3.93
C HIS A 145 6.72 -3.96 -4.69
N CYS A 146 7.91 -3.39 -4.46
CA CYS A 146 9.13 -4.02 -4.95
C CYS A 146 9.30 -5.38 -4.28
N SER A 147 9.44 -6.44 -5.09
CA SER A 147 9.45 -7.82 -4.60
C SER A 147 10.64 -8.16 -3.71
N GLY A 148 11.74 -7.42 -3.85
CA GLY A 148 13.00 -7.73 -3.18
C GLY A 148 13.62 -9.07 -3.60
N VAL A 149 13.04 -9.77 -4.58
CA VAL A 149 13.49 -11.10 -5.01
C VAL A 149 14.83 -10.95 -5.73
N LYS A 150 15.86 -11.63 -5.20
CA LYS A 150 17.29 -11.52 -5.59
C LYS A 150 17.94 -10.16 -5.26
N LEU A 151 17.30 -9.35 -4.42
CA LEU A 151 17.84 -8.09 -3.90
C LEU A 151 18.16 -8.22 -2.41
N ILE A 152 19.08 -7.39 -1.93
CA ILE A 152 19.36 -7.29 -0.49
C ILE A 152 18.29 -6.39 0.13
N GLY A 153 17.48 -6.95 1.02
CA GLY A 153 16.57 -6.20 1.89
C GLY A 153 15.31 -5.67 1.19
N MET A 154 14.32 -6.55 0.99
CA MET A 154 12.96 -6.15 0.55
C MET A 154 12.43 -4.95 1.37
N ASP A 155 12.62 -4.97 2.69
CA ASP A 155 12.19 -3.92 3.60
C ASP A 155 12.74 -2.55 3.20
N GLN A 156 14.00 -2.46 2.77
CA GLN A 156 14.59 -1.19 2.32
C GLN A 156 13.84 -0.63 1.11
N HIS A 157 13.56 -1.45 0.11
CA HIS A 157 12.87 -0.99 -1.10
C HIS A 157 11.45 -0.53 -0.80
N VAL A 158 10.70 -1.33 -0.02
CA VAL A 158 9.32 -1.01 0.34
C VAL A 158 9.29 0.21 1.25
N LEU A 159 9.98 0.19 2.39
CA LEU A 159 9.90 1.25 3.39
C LEU A 159 10.53 2.57 2.91
N SER A 160 11.38 2.55 1.87
CA SER A 160 11.88 3.75 1.20
C SER A 160 10.95 4.31 0.12
N GLY A 161 9.84 3.64 -0.22
CA GLY A 161 8.79 4.21 -1.08
C GLY A 161 8.26 3.33 -2.21
N MET A 162 8.84 2.15 -2.47
CA MET A 162 8.40 1.28 -3.58
C MET A 162 7.17 0.45 -3.20
N TYR A 163 6.05 1.12 -3.02
CA TYR A 163 4.75 0.51 -2.74
C TYR A 163 3.62 1.30 -3.41
N GLY A 164 2.49 0.63 -3.63
CA GLY A 164 1.24 1.25 -4.02
C GLY A 164 0.09 0.27 -3.85
N ILE A 165 -1.10 0.63 -4.31
CA ILE A 165 -2.27 -0.25 -4.25
C ILE A 165 -2.85 -0.58 -5.62
N ALA A 166 -3.40 -1.79 -5.72
CA ALA A 166 -4.28 -2.25 -6.76
C ALA A 166 -5.69 -2.39 -6.20
N ILE A 167 -6.64 -1.65 -6.77
CA ILE A 167 -8.07 -1.75 -6.49
C ILE A 167 -8.68 -2.65 -7.57
N VAL A 168 -9.30 -3.74 -7.14
CA VAL A 168 -10.06 -4.65 -8.00
C VAL A 168 -11.53 -4.50 -7.64
N ASP A 169 -12.26 -3.73 -8.44
CA ASP A 169 -13.69 -3.52 -8.25
C ASP A 169 -14.46 -4.84 -8.47
N PRO A 170 -15.49 -5.17 -7.68
CA PRO A 170 -16.28 -6.39 -7.88
C PRO A 170 -16.98 -6.41 -9.25
N ALA A 171 -17.02 -7.56 -9.92
CA ALA A 171 -17.64 -7.70 -11.24
C ALA A 171 -19.13 -7.31 -11.25
N ASP A 172 -19.84 -7.58 -10.15
CA ASP A 172 -21.26 -7.24 -9.97
C ASP A 172 -21.46 -5.91 -9.21
N GLY A 173 -20.43 -5.06 -9.14
CA GLY A 173 -20.41 -3.81 -8.40
C GLY A 173 -20.40 -3.97 -6.88
N TYR A 174 -20.12 -2.86 -6.19
CA TYR A 174 -20.17 -2.79 -4.74
C TYR A 174 -21.61 -2.96 -4.22
N LYS A 175 -21.74 -3.42 -2.97
CA LYS A 175 -23.05 -3.59 -2.32
C LYS A 175 -23.47 -2.28 -1.65
N LYS A 176 -24.78 -1.99 -1.66
CA LYS A 176 -25.39 -0.89 -0.91
C LYS A 176 -24.90 -0.89 0.53
N LEU A 177 -24.69 0.31 1.07
CA LEU A 177 -24.31 0.46 2.48
C LEU A 177 -25.58 0.51 3.33
N MET A 178 -25.59 -0.21 4.44
CA MET A 178 -26.62 -0.13 5.45
C MET A 178 -26.00 0.53 6.67
N VAL A 179 -26.62 1.59 7.16
CA VAL A 179 -26.19 2.38 8.31
C VAL A 179 -27.25 2.28 9.40
N GLU A 180 -26.83 1.90 10.61
CA GLU A 180 -27.68 1.85 11.80
C GLU A 180 -27.30 2.99 12.74
N LYS A 181 -28.19 3.96 12.92
CA LYS A 181 -28.01 5.04 13.91
C LYS A 181 -29.19 5.07 14.88
N THR A 182 -28.93 5.40 16.13
CA THR A 182 -30.00 5.56 17.13
C THR A 182 -30.58 6.96 17.01
N SER A 183 -31.85 7.04 16.64
CA SER A 183 -32.55 8.33 16.63
C SER A 183 -32.72 8.87 18.05
N GLY A 184 -32.93 10.18 18.20
CA GLY A 184 -33.25 10.81 19.49
C GLY A 184 -34.51 10.26 20.19
N SER A 185 -35.27 9.38 19.53
CA SER A 185 -36.40 8.63 20.10
C SER A 185 -36.00 7.32 20.81
N GLY A 186 -34.71 6.94 20.77
CA GLY A 186 -34.19 5.68 21.31
C GLY A 186 -34.43 4.46 20.40
N LYS A 187 -34.98 4.65 19.19
CA LYS A 187 -35.14 3.59 18.18
C LYS A 187 -33.98 3.58 17.20
N ILE A 188 -33.55 2.38 16.81
CA ILE A 188 -32.61 2.15 15.71
C ILE A 188 -33.29 2.54 14.40
N ASP A 189 -32.70 3.49 13.70
CA ASP A 189 -33.02 3.83 12.33
C ASP A 189 -32.06 3.10 11.39
N ARG A 190 -32.61 2.48 10.35
CA ARG A 190 -31.86 1.73 9.33
C ARG A 190 -32.02 2.45 8.01
N LYS A 191 -30.93 3.03 7.53
CA LYS A 191 -30.89 3.70 6.24
C LYS A 191 -29.98 2.96 5.29
N PHE A 192 -30.46 2.81 4.06
CA PHE A 192 -29.68 2.24 2.97
C PHE A 192 -29.21 3.36 2.06
N TYR A 193 -27.91 3.36 1.77
CA TYR A 193 -27.27 4.24 0.81
C TYR A 193 -26.91 3.43 -0.43
N ASP A 194 -26.89 4.09 -1.58
CA ASP A 194 -26.44 3.46 -2.82
C ASP A 194 -24.96 3.04 -2.73
N ALA A 195 -24.57 2.09 -3.57
CA ALA A 195 -23.22 1.54 -3.54
C ALA A 195 -22.15 2.54 -3.98
N ASP A 196 -22.56 3.52 -4.79
CA ASP A 196 -21.75 4.65 -5.21
C ASP A 196 -21.38 5.48 -3.99
N ALA A 197 -20.11 5.89 -3.95
CA ALA A 197 -19.53 6.61 -2.84
C ALA A 197 -18.54 7.65 -3.35
N LEU A 198 -18.30 8.69 -2.56
CA LEU A 198 -17.10 9.51 -2.72
C LEU A 198 -15.89 8.68 -2.26
N GLU A 199 -14.89 8.52 -3.11
CA GLU A 199 -13.79 7.58 -2.86
C GLU A 199 -12.47 8.27 -2.52
N PHE A 200 -11.79 7.77 -1.49
CA PHE A 200 -10.45 8.19 -1.08
C PHE A 200 -9.50 7.01 -0.97
N GLN A 201 -8.21 7.30 -1.04
CA GLN A 201 -7.14 6.32 -0.84
C GLN A 201 -6.21 6.80 0.27
N ILE A 202 -5.92 5.93 1.24
CA ILE A 202 -5.10 6.26 2.40
C ILE A 202 -4.08 5.13 2.62
N GLN A 203 -2.82 5.40 2.31
CA GLN A 203 -1.73 4.45 2.34
C GLN A 203 -0.73 4.83 3.43
N TYR A 204 -0.52 3.95 4.40
CA TYR A 204 0.38 4.19 5.53
C TYR A 204 1.75 3.57 5.29
N ASN A 205 2.81 4.20 5.81
CA ASN A 205 4.14 3.63 5.86
C ASN A 205 4.96 4.22 7.02
N GLN A 206 5.92 3.46 7.55
CA GLN A 206 6.93 3.94 8.49
C GLN A 206 8.25 4.18 7.77
N LEU A 207 8.89 5.32 8.04
CA LEU A 207 10.21 5.67 7.53
C LEU A 207 11.26 5.43 8.62
N TYR A 208 12.35 4.78 8.24
CA TYR A 208 13.51 4.53 9.08
C TYR A 208 14.71 5.18 8.41
N LEU A 209 15.08 6.37 8.89
CA LEU A 209 16.02 7.23 8.19
C LEU A 209 17.22 7.60 9.08
N THR A 210 18.41 7.62 8.49
CA THR A 210 19.56 8.28 9.08
C THR A 210 19.37 9.80 9.05
N PRO A 211 20.17 10.59 9.80
CA PRO A 211 20.11 12.05 9.72
C PRO A 211 20.28 12.63 8.31
N GLU A 212 20.96 11.92 7.42
CA GLU A 212 21.21 12.26 6.01
C GLU A 212 20.05 11.85 5.08
N GLY A 213 19.01 11.19 5.59
CA GLY A 213 17.85 10.77 4.82
C GLY A 213 18.03 9.46 4.04
N ASN A 214 18.99 8.62 4.43
CA ASN A 214 19.14 7.26 3.90
C ASN A 214 18.37 6.25 4.75
N TYR A 215 18.05 5.08 4.19
CA TYR A 215 17.43 4.00 4.96
C TYR A 215 18.33 3.52 6.11
N ASP A 216 17.76 3.42 7.31
CA ASP A 216 18.42 2.93 8.52
C ASP A 216 17.88 1.55 8.91
N ALA A 217 18.60 0.50 8.50
CA ALA A 217 18.24 -0.87 8.82
C ALA A 217 18.30 -1.17 10.33
N GLY A 218 19.23 -0.54 11.06
CA GLY A 218 19.38 -0.75 12.49
C GLY A 218 18.17 -0.21 13.26
N ALA A 219 17.72 0.99 12.90
CA ALA A 219 16.48 1.56 13.42
C ALA A 219 15.26 0.72 13.04
N MET A 220 15.21 0.20 11.80
CA MET A 220 14.10 -0.65 11.34
C MET A 220 13.98 -1.93 12.16
N PHE A 221 15.07 -2.68 12.36
CA PHE A 221 15.03 -3.93 13.14
C PHE A 221 14.70 -3.72 14.63
N GLN A 222 14.87 -2.49 15.13
CA GLN A 222 14.46 -2.11 16.48
C GLN A 222 13.05 -1.53 16.55
N HIS A 223 12.36 -1.37 15.42
CA HIS A 223 11.08 -0.65 15.33
C HIS A 223 11.17 0.77 15.92
N HIS A 224 12.27 1.46 15.63
CA HIS A 224 12.50 2.85 16.00
C HIS A 224 12.30 3.73 14.76
N ASN A 225 11.05 3.91 14.35
CA ASN A 225 10.75 4.72 13.18
C ASN A 225 11.07 6.20 13.41
N THR A 226 11.55 6.86 12.36
CA THR A 226 11.78 8.32 12.35
C THR A 226 10.50 9.10 12.07
N ALA A 227 9.58 8.48 11.33
CA ALA A 227 8.34 9.09 10.91
C ALA A 227 7.31 8.02 10.52
N THR A 228 6.04 8.38 10.66
CA THR A 228 4.93 7.72 9.96
C THR A 228 4.41 8.68 8.91
N VAL A 229 4.11 8.15 7.73
CA VAL A 229 3.58 8.91 6.61
C VAL A 229 2.22 8.36 6.18
N VAL A 230 1.39 9.25 5.64
CA VAL A 230 0.14 8.92 4.96
C VAL A 230 0.27 9.43 3.53
N ASN A 231 0.08 8.54 2.56
CA ASN A 231 0.35 8.79 1.14
C ASN A 231 1.73 9.42 0.91
N GLY A 232 2.77 8.84 1.52
CA GLY A 232 4.16 9.28 1.36
C GLY A 232 4.52 10.57 2.08
N MET A 233 3.58 11.22 2.78
CA MET A 233 3.81 12.49 3.45
C MET A 233 3.52 12.47 4.95
N GLN A 234 4.40 13.06 5.74
CA GLN A 234 4.12 13.34 7.16
C GLN A 234 3.12 14.50 7.24
N PHE A 235 2.08 14.40 8.07
CA PHE A 235 1.10 15.49 8.26
C PHE A 235 0.48 16.03 6.96
N GLY A 236 0.38 15.21 5.90
CA GLY A 236 -0.14 15.61 4.60
C GLY A 236 -1.61 16.05 4.61
N TYR A 237 -2.36 15.73 5.67
CA TYR A 237 -3.79 16.04 5.83
C TYR A 237 -4.05 17.11 6.89
N VAL A 238 -3.02 17.86 7.30
CA VAL A 238 -3.14 18.91 8.32
C VAL A 238 -3.24 20.27 7.63
N PRO A 239 -4.19 21.16 7.99
CA PRO A 239 -4.43 22.40 7.23
C PRO A 239 -3.16 23.26 7.02
N ASN A 240 -3.11 24.01 5.92
CA ASN A 240 -2.05 24.96 5.60
C ASN A 240 -2.56 26.41 5.51
N MET A 241 -1.70 27.33 5.07
CA MET A 241 -2.00 28.75 4.94
C MET A 241 -3.21 29.05 4.06
N LEU A 242 -3.46 28.31 2.97
CA LEU A 242 -4.66 28.51 2.14
C LEU A 242 -5.93 28.25 2.95
N HIS A 243 -5.92 27.18 3.74
CA HIS A 243 -7.04 26.86 4.60
C HIS A 243 -7.28 27.97 5.62
N ASN A 244 -6.22 28.50 6.23
CA ASN A 244 -6.30 29.64 7.16
C ASN A 244 -6.98 30.86 6.49
N ILE A 245 -6.59 31.19 5.25
CA ILE A 245 -7.22 32.28 4.48
C ILE A 245 -8.70 31.95 4.23
N LEU A 246 -9.02 30.75 3.76
CA LEU A 246 -10.39 30.37 3.39
C LEU A 246 -11.35 30.36 4.59
N VAL A 247 -10.90 29.90 5.77
CA VAL A 247 -11.77 29.73 6.94
C VAL A 247 -11.72 30.93 7.89
N LYS A 248 -10.56 31.59 8.04
CA LYS A 248 -10.36 32.69 9.01
C LYS A 248 -10.16 34.05 8.35
N GLY A 249 -10.04 34.12 7.03
CA GLY A 249 -9.75 35.36 6.29
C GLY A 249 -8.33 35.89 6.51
N ASP A 250 -7.45 35.13 7.15
CA ASP A 250 -6.12 35.56 7.57
C ASP A 250 -5.13 34.39 7.54
N ALA A 251 -4.11 34.51 6.69
CA ALA A 251 -3.04 33.54 6.52
C ALA A 251 -2.29 33.21 7.82
N ASN A 252 -2.18 34.17 8.74
CA ASN A 252 -1.41 34.06 9.96
C ASN A 252 -2.21 33.49 11.14
N LYS A 253 -3.52 33.23 10.95
CA LYS A 253 -4.37 32.63 11.96
C LYS A 253 -4.56 31.15 11.69
N ASN A 254 -3.63 30.37 12.22
CA ASN A 254 -3.64 28.93 12.09
C ASN A 254 -4.95 28.34 12.65
N ILE A 255 -5.65 27.54 11.83
CA ILE A 255 -6.86 26.82 12.24
C ILE A 255 -6.51 25.64 13.15
N PHE A 256 -5.32 25.08 12.96
CA PHE A 256 -4.81 23.95 13.73
C PHE A 256 -3.44 24.29 14.33
N VAL A 257 -3.17 23.77 15.52
CA VAL A 257 -1.99 24.17 16.32
C VAL A 257 -0.66 23.78 15.67
N ALA A 258 -0.62 22.71 14.88
CA ALA A 258 0.56 22.27 14.15
C ALA A 258 0.31 22.39 12.65
N GLN A 259 1.06 23.23 11.92
CA GLN A 259 0.96 23.33 10.46
C GLN A 259 2.37 23.25 9.86
N PRO A 260 2.98 22.06 9.80
CA PRO A 260 4.37 21.91 9.37
C PRO A 260 4.58 22.24 7.88
N TRP A 261 3.52 22.18 7.08
CA TRP A 261 3.49 22.51 5.65
C TRP A 261 2.72 23.82 5.38
N ASN A 262 3.06 24.91 6.08
CA ASN A 262 2.29 26.16 6.07
C ASN A 262 2.52 27.07 4.84
N GLY A 263 3.03 26.52 3.74
CA GLY A 263 3.35 27.28 2.51
C GLY A 263 2.35 27.06 1.37
N ILE A 264 2.21 28.06 0.50
CA ILE A 264 1.43 27.96 -0.76
C ILE A 264 2.29 27.50 -1.95
N GLU A 265 3.59 27.42 -1.74
CA GLU A 265 4.60 27.07 -2.74
C GLU A 265 4.94 25.58 -2.75
N LEU A 266 4.42 24.82 -1.79
CA LEU A 266 4.77 23.41 -1.57
C LEU A 266 4.20 22.41 -2.61
N LYS A 267 3.40 22.89 -3.59
CA LYS A 267 2.80 22.11 -4.68
C LYS A 267 2.21 20.76 -4.22
N GLN A 268 2.66 19.63 -4.76
CA GLN A 268 2.15 18.31 -4.40
C GLN A 268 2.40 17.93 -2.93
N TYR A 269 3.33 18.63 -2.25
CA TYR A 269 3.62 18.45 -0.83
C TYR A 269 2.82 19.40 0.08
N GLN A 270 1.77 20.01 -0.45
CA GLN A 270 0.80 20.78 0.33
C GLN A 270 -0.12 19.86 1.12
N SER A 271 -0.69 20.44 2.18
CA SER A 271 -1.86 19.89 2.84
C SER A 271 -2.98 19.56 1.84
N GLN A 272 -3.46 18.32 1.86
CA GLN A 272 -4.58 17.84 1.06
C GLN A 272 -5.73 17.44 1.98
N LEU A 273 -6.50 18.41 2.47
CA LEU A 273 -7.69 18.09 3.26
C LEU A 273 -8.69 17.28 2.43
N LEU A 274 -9.34 16.34 3.09
CA LEU A 274 -10.47 15.59 2.52
C LEU A 274 -11.75 16.34 2.86
N PHE A 275 -12.53 16.67 1.83
CA PHE A 275 -13.81 17.35 1.98
C PHE A 275 -14.94 16.36 1.71
N VAL A 276 -15.91 16.33 2.62
CA VAL A 276 -17.07 15.45 2.57
C VAL A 276 -18.30 16.28 2.93
N GLU A 277 -19.42 16.00 2.27
CA GLU A 277 -20.71 16.59 2.65
C GLU A 277 -21.37 15.74 3.73
N ASN A 278 -22.13 16.38 4.62
CA ASN A 278 -22.94 15.65 5.59
C ASN A 278 -23.91 14.72 4.87
N ASN A 279 -24.13 13.54 5.43
CA ASN A 279 -24.99 12.50 4.89
C ASN A 279 -24.53 11.94 3.52
N GLN A 280 -23.26 12.15 3.14
CA GLN A 280 -22.64 11.56 1.96
C GLN A 280 -22.02 10.20 2.28
N HIS A 281 -22.27 9.21 1.42
CA HIS A 281 -21.58 7.92 1.47
C HIS A 281 -20.15 8.07 0.95
N VAL A 282 -19.19 7.73 1.79
CA VAL A 282 -17.75 7.80 1.52
C VAL A 282 -17.15 6.42 1.64
N ARG A 283 -16.25 6.08 0.70
CA ARG A 283 -15.47 4.84 0.71
C ARG A 283 -13.98 5.16 0.74
N ILE A 284 -13.26 4.55 1.67
CA ILE A 284 -11.82 4.71 1.83
C ILE A 284 -11.15 3.37 1.55
N PHE A 285 -10.27 3.33 0.55
CA PHE A 285 -9.36 2.22 0.32
C PHE A 285 -8.08 2.49 1.12
N ALA A 286 -7.82 1.67 2.13
CA ALA A 286 -6.66 1.83 2.98
C ALA A 286 -5.73 0.61 2.92
N GLU A 287 -4.43 0.86 2.97
CA GLU A 287 -3.38 -0.16 3.01
C GLU A 287 -2.26 0.32 3.93
N ASN A 288 -1.77 -0.56 4.80
CA ASN A 288 -0.61 -0.28 5.62
C ASN A 288 0.61 -0.99 5.02
N HIS A 289 1.43 -0.25 4.30
CA HIS A 289 2.62 -0.81 3.64
C HIS A 289 3.75 -1.13 4.60
N GLY A 290 3.75 -0.47 5.76
CA GLY A 290 4.80 -0.53 6.74
C GLY A 290 4.80 -1.83 7.55
N ASN A 291 5.69 -1.87 8.54
CA ASN A 291 5.93 -3.02 9.40
C ASN A 291 5.36 -2.84 10.81
N GLU A 292 4.80 -1.67 11.14
CA GLU A 292 4.13 -1.39 12.41
C GLU A 292 2.61 -1.31 12.25
N PRO A 293 1.82 -1.66 13.29
CA PRO A 293 0.38 -1.59 13.23
C PRO A 293 -0.15 -0.15 13.15
N VAL A 294 -1.21 0.04 12.38
CA VAL A 294 -2.00 1.28 12.33
C VAL A 294 -3.35 1.02 12.99
N PHE A 295 -3.69 1.86 13.97
CA PHE A 295 -5.02 1.86 14.60
C PHE A 295 -5.85 2.95 13.93
N PHE A 296 -6.54 2.58 12.85
CA PHE A 296 -7.31 3.53 12.06
C PHE A 296 -8.55 3.97 12.81
N HIS A 297 -8.68 5.29 13.01
CA HIS A 297 -9.81 5.91 13.68
C HIS A 297 -10.12 7.26 13.03
N ILE A 298 -11.41 7.58 12.91
CA ILE A 298 -11.89 8.91 12.49
C ILE A 298 -12.59 9.52 13.70
N VAL A 299 -12.01 10.59 14.24
CA VAL A 299 -12.55 11.26 15.44
C VAL A 299 -13.96 11.79 15.15
N GLY A 300 -14.89 11.45 16.04
CA GLY A 300 -16.29 11.89 15.93
C GLY A 300 -17.19 10.96 15.11
N GLU A 301 -16.62 9.92 14.52
CA GLU A 301 -17.35 9.02 13.61
C GLU A 301 -17.26 7.55 14.04
N ILE A 302 -18.18 6.75 13.51
CA ILE A 302 -18.18 5.29 13.63
C ILE A 302 -18.08 4.71 12.21
N LEU A 303 -17.19 3.73 12.01
CA LEU A 303 -17.02 3.08 10.72
C LEU A 303 -18.21 2.15 10.46
N ASP A 304 -19.06 2.51 9.50
CA ASP A 304 -20.31 1.79 9.22
C ASP A 304 -20.06 0.38 8.70
N ARG A 305 -19.07 0.21 7.80
CA ARG A 305 -18.68 -1.09 7.25
C ARG A 305 -17.18 -1.17 6.99
N VAL A 306 -16.55 -2.23 7.49
CA VAL A 306 -15.15 -2.57 7.17
C VAL A 306 -15.13 -3.88 6.39
N THR A 307 -14.51 -3.84 5.21
CA THR A 307 -14.36 -4.98 4.29
C THR A 307 -12.88 -5.28 4.10
N GLN A 308 -12.49 -6.56 4.11
CA GLN A 308 -11.16 -7.01 3.69
C GLN A 308 -11.34 -8.07 2.59
N GLY A 309 -10.64 -7.88 1.46
CA GLY A 309 -10.95 -8.60 0.22
C GLY A 309 -12.40 -8.38 -0.19
N ASN A 310 -13.17 -9.46 -0.30
CA ASN A 310 -14.60 -9.41 -0.66
C ASN A 310 -15.55 -9.72 0.51
N ARG A 311 -15.06 -9.64 1.76
CA ARG A 311 -15.84 -9.99 2.96
C ARG A 311 -15.90 -8.83 3.94
N VAL A 312 -17.11 -8.54 4.40
CA VAL A 312 -17.34 -7.64 5.54
C VAL A 312 -16.79 -8.31 6.78
N GLN A 313 -15.86 -7.64 7.44
CA GLN A 313 -15.22 -8.09 8.68
C GLN A 313 -15.90 -7.49 9.90
N SER A 314 -16.42 -6.26 9.77
CA SER A 314 -17.07 -5.54 10.86
C SER A 314 -18.08 -4.52 10.35
N ALA A 315 -19.04 -4.18 11.20
CA ALA A 315 -20.00 -3.10 11.02
C ALA A 315 -20.13 -2.33 12.34
N ALA A 316 -20.30 -1.01 12.25
CA ALA A 316 -20.40 -0.10 13.40
C ALA A 316 -19.22 -0.20 14.39
N THR A 317 -17.99 -0.07 13.89
CA THR A 317 -16.76 -0.14 14.72
C THR A 317 -16.11 1.23 14.86
N GLU A 318 -15.59 1.57 16.04
CA GLU A 318 -14.94 2.87 16.28
C GLU A 318 -13.54 2.96 15.64
N THR A 319 -12.79 1.86 15.70
CA THR A 319 -11.38 1.77 15.31
C THR A 319 -11.14 0.42 14.65
N TRP A 320 -10.27 0.38 13.65
CA TRP A 320 -9.84 -0.85 12.99
C TRP A 320 -8.32 -0.99 13.00
N LEU A 321 -7.84 -2.19 13.34
CA LEU A 321 -6.41 -2.51 13.33
C LEU A 321 -5.97 -2.95 11.93
N LEU A 322 -4.99 -2.25 11.38
CA LEU A 322 -4.27 -2.66 10.17
C LEU A 322 -2.85 -3.07 10.56
N GLY A 323 -2.57 -4.37 10.52
CA GLY A 323 -1.21 -4.88 10.61
C GLY A 323 -0.36 -4.46 9.41
N GLY A 324 0.95 -4.73 9.48
CA GLY A 324 1.83 -4.51 8.34
C GLY A 324 1.41 -5.36 7.14
N SER A 325 1.38 -4.75 5.96
CA SER A 325 0.88 -5.34 4.70
C SER A 325 -0.60 -5.75 4.72
N GLN A 326 -1.41 -5.14 5.59
CA GLN A 326 -2.86 -5.33 5.61
C GLN A 326 -3.62 -4.12 5.08
N ASN A 327 -4.71 -4.41 4.39
CA ASN A 327 -5.65 -3.42 3.88
C ASN A 327 -7.02 -3.47 4.53
N MET A 328 -7.84 -2.50 4.18
CA MET A 328 -9.28 -2.50 4.37
C MET A 328 -9.96 -1.59 3.34
N ILE A 329 -11.23 -1.84 3.11
CA ILE A 329 -12.17 -0.89 2.50
C ILE A 329 -13.12 -0.47 3.62
N VAL A 330 -13.19 0.82 3.89
CA VAL A 330 -14.11 1.38 4.89
C VAL A 330 -15.19 2.16 4.15
N ASP A 331 -16.45 1.82 4.37
CA ASP A 331 -17.56 2.67 3.98
C ASP A 331 -18.11 3.38 5.22
N ILE A 332 -18.42 4.68 5.08
CA ILE A 332 -18.88 5.54 6.17
C ILE A 332 -19.82 6.63 5.65
N VAL A 333 -20.77 7.07 6.48
CA VAL A 333 -21.60 8.25 6.25
C VAL A 333 -21.43 9.25 7.39
N PHE A 334 -20.81 10.39 7.08
CA PHE A 334 -20.58 11.50 8.00
C PHE A 334 -21.89 12.20 8.38
N ASP A 335 -22.04 12.60 9.64
CA ASP A 335 -23.21 13.34 10.16
C ASP A 335 -23.08 14.86 10.08
#